data_AF-A0A931JVQ7-F1
#
_entry.id   AF-A0A931JVQ7-F1
#
_cell.length_a   1.000
_cell.length_b   1.000
_cell.length_c   1.000
_cell.angle_alpha   90.00
_cell.angle_beta   90.00
_cell.angle_gamma   90.00
#
_symmetry.space_group_name_H-M   'P 1'
#
loop_
_entity.id
_entity.type
_entity.pdbx_description
1 polymer ?
#
loop_
_entity_poly.entity_id
_entity_poly.type
_entity_poly.pdbx_seq_one_letter_code
_entity_poly.pdbx_strand_id
1 'polypeptide(L)'
;MYSTLALTNSKKSGNIVGTHQKLDKIARKILQKALHSNVYFPEIKDILLFEGMGGPDGLKRKSPGVDEPMHFIIPGNDDGKLIQMILDHQYNLKKALESDNKVRAAFEAGWMAHAVTDGLTPAHHFPLTEAQGELMTEKEFIKVFGIPVKGIMHGRNSLETLRNNWLYWGVNGYMSKHVAFEYGVAITMTALPERVVTPKIDKKELRHVDIKEAFYQSLDRIAALNMYNRFLEQGWTTELALETKNILLPEISKAIALCWAASIPELC
;
A
#
# COMPACT_ATOMS: atom_id res chain seq x y z
N MET A 1 -0.05 -5.05 39.07
CA MET A 1 0.08 -6.05 37.99
C MET A 1 -1.33 -6.28 37.47
N TYR A 2 -1.71 -6.04 36.21
CA TYR A 2 -1.00 -6.15 34.95
C TYR A 2 -1.11 -4.89 34.11
N SER A 3 0.00 -4.60 33.43
CA SER A 3 0.22 -3.58 32.43
C SER A 3 -0.02 -4.18 31.06
N THR A 4 -0.95 -3.59 30.29
CA THR A 4 -0.98 -3.67 28.81
C THR A 4 -1.75 -2.45 28.28
N LEU A 5 -1.31 -1.26 28.66
CA LEU A 5 -1.72 0.01 28.07
C LEU A 5 -0.44 0.81 27.88
N ALA A 6 -0.23 1.28 26.65
CA ALA A 6 1.02 1.81 26.10
C ALA A 6 2.05 0.74 25.72
N LEU A 7 1.85 0.12 24.55
CA LEU A 7 2.99 -0.26 23.72
C LEU A 7 3.69 1.03 23.27
N THR A 8 4.59 1.45 24.15
CA THR A 8 5.83 2.19 23.95
C THR A 8 6.23 2.40 22.49
N ASN A 9 6.57 3.67 22.19
CA ASN A 9 7.56 4.15 21.22
C ASN A 9 8.62 3.11 20.82
N SER A 10 8.27 2.16 19.97
CA SER A 10 9.25 1.27 19.35
C SER A 10 9.47 1.79 17.94
N LYS A 11 10.71 2.19 17.65
CA LYS A 11 11.21 2.42 16.28
C LYS A 11 11.16 1.15 15.39
N LYS A 12 10.44 0.10 15.82
CA LYS A 12 10.36 -1.22 15.19
C LYS A 12 8.95 -1.58 14.69
N SER A 13 7.94 -0.71 14.85
CA SER A 13 6.61 -0.93 14.24
C SER A 13 6.55 -0.58 12.75
N GLY A 14 7.70 -0.31 12.10
CA GLY A 14 7.81 0.22 10.73
C GLY A 14 8.18 -0.82 9.66
N ASN A 15 7.90 -2.11 9.84
CA ASN A 15 8.30 -3.12 8.86
C ASN A 15 7.39 -3.17 7.61
N ILE A 16 6.11 -2.79 7.72
CA ILE A 16 5.23 -2.58 6.54
C ILE A 16 5.71 -1.36 5.75
N VAL A 17 6.04 -0.28 6.46
CA VAL A 17 6.72 0.92 5.91
C VAL A 17 8.04 0.54 5.19
N GLY A 18 8.77 -0.47 5.66
CA GLY A 18 9.98 -0.95 4.98
C GLY A 18 9.75 -1.60 3.61
N THR A 19 8.56 -2.18 3.38
CA THR A 19 8.23 -2.85 2.11
C THR A 19 7.98 -1.82 1.02
N HIS A 20 7.11 -0.83 1.29
CA HIS A 20 6.84 0.28 0.37
C HIS A 20 8.14 1.02 0.01
N GLN A 21 8.92 1.44 1.02
CA GLN A 21 10.19 2.12 0.81
C GLN A 21 11.16 1.37 -0.10
N LYS A 22 11.13 0.03 -0.06
CA LYS A 22 12.02 -0.80 -0.87
C LYS A 22 11.48 -0.97 -2.30
N LEU A 23 10.16 -1.06 -2.47
CA LEU A 23 9.51 -1.01 -3.78
C LEU A 23 9.81 0.33 -4.48
N ASP A 24 9.69 1.45 -3.76
CA ASP A 24 10.02 2.79 -4.24
C ASP A 24 11.49 2.91 -4.67
N LYS A 25 12.42 2.36 -3.88
CA LYS A 25 13.85 2.32 -4.23
C LYS A 25 14.08 1.57 -5.55
N ILE A 26 13.39 0.44 -5.75
CA ILE A 26 13.49 -0.36 -6.97
C ILE A 26 12.90 0.41 -8.16
N ALA A 27 11.69 0.95 -8.01
CA ALA A 27 11.02 1.74 -9.04
C ALA A 27 11.87 2.96 -9.45
N ARG A 28 12.50 3.64 -8.48
CA ARG A 28 13.35 4.81 -8.75
C ARG A 28 14.60 4.44 -9.52
N LYS A 29 15.18 3.26 -9.24
CA LYS A 29 16.32 2.71 -9.99
C LYS A 29 15.96 2.28 -11.40
N ILE A 30 14.76 1.74 -11.61
CA ILE A 30 14.21 1.45 -12.94
C ILE A 30 14.15 2.75 -13.75
N LEU A 31 13.48 3.76 -13.19
CA LEU A 31 13.26 5.03 -13.85
C LEU A 31 14.58 5.76 -14.15
N GLN A 32 15.51 5.77 -13.19
CA GLN A 32 16.83 6.41 -13.36
C GLN A 32 17.61 5.86 -14.56
N LYS A 33 17.49 4.57 -14.86
CA LYS A 33 18.18 3.94 -16.00
C LYS A 33 17.56 4.35 -17.35
N ALA A 34 16.30 4.76 -17.34
CA ALA A 34 15.57 5.16 -18.53
C ALA A 34 15.70 6.66 -18.83
N LEU A 35 15.87 7.49 -17.79
CA LEU A 35 16.00 8.93 -17.91
C LEU A 35 17.37 9.37 -18.47
N HIS A 36 17.35 10.46 -19.24
CA HIS A 36 18.56 11.19 -19.60
C HIS A 36 19.07 11.97 -18.37
N SER A 37 20.38 12.22 -18.31
CA SER A 37 21.02 12.85 -17.15
C SER A 37 20.58 14.29 -16.86
N ASN A 38 19.92 14.94 -17.82
CA ASN A 38 19.40 16.30 -17.71
C ASN A 38 17.92 16.36 -17.31
N VAL A 39 17.22 15.22 -17.23
CA VAL A 39 15.81 15.18 -16.80
C VAL A 39 15.76 15.04 -15.29
N TYR A 40 15.15 16.01 -14.62
CA TYR A 40 14.97 15.97 -13.17
C TYR A 40 13.81 15.04 -12.78
N PHE A 41 14.05 14.25 -11.74
CA PHE A 41 13.00 13.53 -11.00
C PHE A 41 13.42 13.46 -9.52
N PRO A 42 12.49 13.57 -8.54
CA PRO A 42 12.82 13.55 -7.13
C PRO A 42 13.79 12.45 -6.71
N GLU A 43 14.71 12.78 -5.80
CA GLU A 43 15.61 11.78 -5.23
C GLU A 43 14.83 10.84 -4.31
N ILE A 44 15.27 9.59 -4.22
CA ILE A 44 14.55 8.58 -3.42
C ILE A 44 14.38 9.02 -1.96
N LYS A 45 15.39 9.66 -1.36
CA LYS A 45 15.31 10.16 0.02
C LYS A 45 14.16 11.14 0.25
N ASP A 46 13.82 11.93 -0.77
CA ASP A 46 12.79 12.96 -0.69
C ASP A 46 11.41 12.34 -0.89
N ILE A 47 11.29 11.35 -1.79
CA ILE A 47 10.07 10.55 -1.96
C ILE A 47 9.72 9.81 -0.67
N LEU A 48 10.70 9.13 -0.06
CA LEU A 48 10.48 8.34 1.16
C LEU A 48 10.10 9.18 2.39
N LEU A 49 10.38 10.49 2.38
CA LEU A 49 9.89 11.40 3.41
C LEU A 49 8.36 11.45 3.42
N PHE A 50 7.75 11.42 2.23
CA PHE A 50 6.31 11.52 2.02
C PHE A 50 5.61 10.17 1.90
N GLU A 51 6.31 9.09 1.56
CA GLU A 51 5.72 7.74 1.57
C GLU A 51 5.38 7.31 3.00
N GLY A 52 6.28 7.53 3.97
CA GLY A 52 6.09 7.12 5.36
C GLY A 52 5.43 8.18 6.25
N MET A 53 6.14 8.58 7.32
CA MET A 53 5.62 9.43 8.39
C MET A 53 5.19 10.85 7.96
N GLY A 54 5.64 11.32 6.79
CA GLY A 54 5.28 12.62 6.20
C GLY A 54 4.08 12.58 5.26
N GLY A 55 3.50 11.41 4.97
CA GLY A 55 2.32 11.29 4.11
C GLY A 55 1.32 10.24 4.60
N PRO A 56 0.86 9.29 3.75
CA PRO A 56 -0.30 8.43 4.02
C PRO A 56 -0.31 7.79 5.40
N ASP A 57 0.79 7.14 5.78
CA ASP A 57 0.91 6.43 7.06
C ASP A 57 1.03 7.40 8.26
N GLY A 58 1.64 8.56 8.03
CA GLY A 58 1.65 9.65 8.99
C GLY A 58 0.25 10.21 9.26
N LEU A 59 -0.58 10.31 8.23
CA LEU A 59 -1.97 10.77 8.32
C LEU A 59 -2.87 9.71 8.97
N LYS A 60 -2.73 8.42 8.60
CA LYS A 60 -3.38 7.27 9.28
C LYS A 60 -3.13 7.30 10.80
N ARG A 61 -1.96 7.78 11.25
CA ARG A 61 -1.63 7.93 12.68
C ARG A 61 -2.16 9.23 13.31
N LYS A 62 -2.24 10.34 12.55
CA LYS A 62 -2.55 11.68 13.07
C LYS A 62 -4.04 12.03 13.02
N SER A 63 -4.79 11.50 12.05
CA SER A 63 -6.22 11.77 11.85
C SER A 63 -6.99 10.46 11.62
N PRO A 64 -7.21 9.63 12.66
CA PRO A 64 -7.87 8.34 12.49
C PRO A 64 -9.32 8.49 12.00
N GLY A 65 -9.68 7.80 10.93
CA GLY A 65 -11.04 7.78 10.37
C GLY A 65 -11.45 9.02 9.54
N VAL A 66 -10.54 9.96 9.28
CA VAL A 66 -10.76 11.13 8.40
C VAL A 66 -9.65 11.14 7.35
N ASP A 67 -10.02 11.04 6.07
CA ASP A 67 -9.10 11.04 4.92
C ASP A 67 -8.03 9.93 4.93
N GLU A 68 -8.30 8.79 5.59
CA GLU A 68 -7.39 7.65 5.55
C GLU A 68 -7.35 7.05 4.13
N PRO A 69 -6.18 6.95 3.49
CA PRO A 69 -6.06 6.47 2.11
C PRO A 69 -6.19 4.94 1.98
N MET A 70 -6.90 4.29 2.90
CA MET A 70 -7.19 2.85 2.86
C MET A 70 -8.18 2.56 1.71
N HIS A 71 -7.66 2.37 0.50
CA HIS A 71 -8.47 2.09 -0.67
C HIS A 71 -8.40 0.60 -1.02
N PHE A 72 -9.28 -0.18 -0.38
CA PHE A 72 -9.59 -1.52 -0.82
C PHE A 72 -10.14 -1.45 -2.26
N ILE A 73 -9.68 -2.36 -3.12
CA ILE A 73 -10.13 -2.46 -4.52
C ILE A 73 -10.60 -3.89 -4.74
N ILE A 74 -11.82 -4.10 -5.24
CA ILE A 74 -12.33 -5.43 -5.57
C ILE A 74 -12.02 -5.69 -7.05
N PRO A 75 -11.10 -6.60 -7.40
CA PRO A 75 -10.81 -6.91 -8.80
C PRO A 75 -12.08 -7.34 -9.53
N GLY A 76 -12.33 -6.77 -10.71
CA GLY A 76 -13.56 -7.01 -11.50
C GLY A 76 -14.81 -6.26 -11.03
N ASN A 77 -14.77 -5.56 -9.88
CA ASN A 77 -15.85 -4.71 -9.38
C ASN A 77 -15.29 -3.45 -8.69
N ASP A 78 -14.34 -2.79 -9.36
CA ASP A 78 -13.71 -1.55 -8.89
C ASP A 78 -14.67 -0.35 -9.02
N ASP A 79 -14.69 0.52 -8.01
CA ASP A 79 -15.48 1.76 -8.01
C ASP A 79 -14.76 2.94 -8.67
N GLY A 80 -13.50 2.73 -9.07
CA GLY A 80 -12.68 3.67 -9.82
C GLY A 80 -12.04 4.77 -8.97
N LYS A 81 -12.29 4.82 -7.64
CA LYS A 81 -11.74 5.87 -6.78
C LYS A 81 -10.24 5.79 -6.65
N LEU A 82 -9.71 4.57 -6.48
CA LEU A 82 -8.28 4.36 -6.33
C LEU A 82 -7.53 4.79 -7.61
N ILE A 83 -8.01 4.36 -8.79
CA ILE A 83 -7.36 4.76 -10.05
C ILE A 83 -7.48 6.27 -10.27
N GLN A 84 -8.61 6.89 -9.89
CA GLN A 84 -8.75 8.34 -9.97
C GLN A 84 -7.71 9.04 -9.09
N MET A 85 -7.49 8.58 -7.85
CA MET A 85 -6.46 9.12 -6.98
C MET A 85 -5.04 8.98 -7.57
N ILE A 86 -4.73 7.83 -8.20
CA ILE A 86 -3.46 7.64 -8.91
C ILE A 86 -3.32 8.65 -10.06
N LEU A 87 -4.38 8.85 -10.86
CA LEU A 87 -4.38 9.81 -11.97
C LEU A 87 -4.25 11.26 -11.48
N ASP A 88 -4.89 11.62 -10.37
CA ASP A 88 -4.78 12.94 -9.77
C ASP A 88 -3.35 13.22 -9.28
N HIS A 89 -2.72 12.25 -8.62
CA HIS A 89 -1.31 12.37 -8.23
C HIS A 89 -0.38 12.43 -9.44
N GLN A 90 -0.65 11.69 -10.52
CA GLN A 90 0.13 11.81 -11.75
C GLN A 90 0.01 13.20 -12.36
N TYR A 91 -1.20 13.74 -12.50
CA TYR A 91 -1.41 15.07 -13.06
C TYR A 91 -0.66 16.13 -12.26
N ASN A 92 -0.76 16.07 -10.94
CA ASN A 92 -0.09 17.02 -10.06
C ASN A 92 1.44 16.83 -10.02
N LEU A 93 1.93 15.58 -10.11
CA LEU A 93 3.36 15.30 -10.22
C LEU A 93 3.92 15.92 -11.51
N LYS A 94 3.24 15.74 -12.64
CA LYS A 94 3.61 16.37 -13.90
C LYS A 94 3.69 17.89 -13.78
N LYS A 95 2.68 18.52 -13.19
CA LYS A 95 2.66 19.97 -12.95
C LYS A 95 3.79 20.44 -12.03
N ALA A 96 4.12 19.67 -11.01
CA ALA A 96 5.22 19.97 -10.10
C ALA A 96 6.58 19.87 -10.80
N LEU A 97 6.77 18.88 -11.69
CA LEU A 97 7.99 18.74 -12.49
C LEU A 97 8.13 19.89 -13.51
N GLU A 98 7.06 20.24 -14.22
CA GLU A 98 7.03 21.36 -15.19
C GLU A 98 7.36 22.72 -14.53
N SER A 99 7.05 22.88 -13.24
CA SER A 99 7.28 24.12 -12.48
C SER A 99 8.52 24.08 -11.57
N ASP A 100 9.37 23.04 -11.68
CA ASP A 100 10.53 22.78 -10.81
C ASP A 100 10.20 22.81 -9.30
N ASN A 101 8.97 22.45 -8.92
CA ASN A 101 8.55 22.34 -7.53
C ASN A 101 8.96 20.98 -6.95
N LYS A 102 10.22 20.89 -6.51
CA LYS A 102 10.85 19.66 -6.02
C LYS A 102 10.13 19.02 -4.83
N VAL A 103 9.65 19.85 -3.90
CA VAL A 103 8.94 19.36 -2.70
C VAL A 103 7.59 18.76 -3.09
N ARG A 104 6.82 19.46 -3.94
CA ARG A 104 5.54 18.93 -4.40
C ARG A 104 5.74 17.68 -5.27
N ALA A 105 6.75 17.66 -6.14
CA ALA A 105 7.04 16.48 -6.94
C ALA A 105 7.39 15.26 -6.07
N ALA A 106 8.20 15.43 -5.02
CA ALA A 106 8.48 14.35 -4.06
C ALA A 106 7.23 13.88 -3.31
N PHE A 107 6.36 14.82 -2.91
CA PHE A 107 5.08 14.52 -2.27
C PHE A 107 4.17 13.68 -3.17
N GLU A 108 3.93 14.13 -4.40
CA GLU A 108 3.03 13.42 -5.32
C GLU A 108 3.59 12.05 -5.71
N ALA A 109 4.91 11.95 -5.91
CA ALA A 109 5.56 10.68 -6.20
C ALA A 109 5.39 9.67 -5.05
N GLY A 110 5.55 10.09 -3.79
CA GLY A 110 5.41 9.21 -2.62
C GLY A 110 3.96 8.76 -2.38
N TRP A 111 2.99 9.68 -2.50
CA TRP A 111 1.57 9.34 -2.34
C TRP A 111 1.08 8.42 -3.46
N MET A 112 1.49 8.67 -4.71
CA MET A 112 1.13 7.79 -5.82
C MET A 112 1.72 6.39 -5.66
N ALA A 113 2.98 6.27 -5.22
CA ALA A 113 3.60 4.97 -5.01
C ALA A 113 2.92 4.17 -3.89
N HIS A 114 2.50 4.84 -2.82
CA HIS A 114 1.71 4.24 -1.76
C HIS A 114 0.36 3.73 -2.29
N ALA A 115 -0.36 4.56 -3.04
CA ALA A 115 -1.65 4.21 -3.65
C ALA A 115 -1.56 2.97 -4.55
N VAL A 116 -0.54 2.93 -5.42
CA VAL A 116 -0.27 1.80 -6.31
C VAL A 116 0.08 0.55 -5.51
N THR A 117 0.88 0.67 -4.46
CA THR A 117 1.29 -0.47 -3.62
C THR A 117 0.11 -1.06 -2.86
N ASP A 118 -0.70 -0.23 -2.19
CA ASP A 118 -1.91 -0.67 -1.49
C ASP A 118 -2.89 -1.31 -2.48
N GLY A 119 -3.13 -0.64 -3.61
CA GLY A 119 -4.00 -1.11 -4.69
C GLY A 119 -3.65 -2.47 -5.27
N LEU A 120 -2.37 -2.83 -5.27
CA LEU A 120 -1.87 -4.09 -5.79
C LEU A 120 -1.57 -5.13 -4.69
N THR A 121 -1.83 -4.80 -3.42
CA THR A 121 -1.62 -5.74 -2.31
C THR A 121 -2.82 -6.70 -2.18
N PRO A 122 -2.64 -8.03 -2.29
CA PRO A 122 -3.77 -8.97 -2.31
C PRO A 122 -4.69 -8.91 -1.08
N ALA A 123 -4.16 -8.59 0.10
CA ALA A 123 -4.98 -8.43 1.31
C ALA A 123 -5.93 -7.22 1.24
N HIS A 124 -5.68 -6.27 0.34
CA HIS A 124 -6.51 -5.09 0.07
C HIS A 124 -7.54 -5.38 -1.03
N HIS A 125 -7.53 -6.59 -1.61
CA HIS A 125 -8.54 -7.05 -2.57
C HIS A 125 -9.75 -7.73 -1.93
N PHE A 126 -9.69 -7.90 -0.60
CA PHE A 126 -10.77 -8.45 0.20
C PHE A 126 -11.64 -7.31 0.76
N PRO A 127 -12.98 -7.45 0.81
CA PRO A 127 -13.88 -6.43 1.34
C PRO A 127 -13.81 -6.37 2.87
N LEU A 128 -12.66 -5.97 3.42
CA LEU A 128 -12.44 -5.85 4.86
C LEU A 128 -13.36 -4.79 5.47
N THR A 129 -13.70 -3.75 4.70
CA THR A 129 -14.66 -2.70 5.07
C THR A 129 -16.09 -3.23 5.22
N GLU A 130 -16.51 -4.18 4.38
CA GLU A 130 -17.81 -4.86 4.54
C GLU A 130 -17.78 -5.77 5.77
N ALA A 131 -16.72 -6.55 5.96
CA ALA A 131 -16.54 -7.35 7.17
C ALA A 131 -16.50 -6.50 8.45
N GLN A 132 -15.91 -5.30 8.41
CA GLN A 132 -15.96 -4.33 9.51
C GLN A 132 -17.38 -3.79 9.72
N GLY A 133 -18.10 -3.45 8.64
CA GLY A 133 -19.48 -2.96 8.71
C GLY A 133 -20.48 -3.99 9.24
N GLU A 134 -20.27 -5.28 8.94
CA GLU A 134 -21.06 -6.37 9.49
C GLU A 134 -20.77 -6.64 10.99
N LEU A 135 -19.52 -6.43 11.41
CA LEU A 135 -19.09 -6.65 12.79
C LEU A 135 -19.35 -5.44 13.72
N MET A 136 -19.51 -4.24 13.18
CA MET A 136 -19.77 -3.02 13.97
C MET A 136 -21.25 -2.66 13.91
N THR A 137 -21.99 -2.90 15.01
CA THR A 137 -23.41 -2.48 15.11
C THR A 137 -23.57 -0.98 15.35
N GLU A 138 -22.54 -0.29 15.83
CA GLU A 138 -22.51 1.17 16.00
C GLU A 138 -21.37 1.76 15.18
N LYS A 139 -21.66 2.81 14.39
CA LYS A 139 -20.68 3.46 13.49
C LYS A 139 -19.66 4.35 14.22
N GLU A 140 -19.74 4.46 15.56
CA GLU A 140 -18.89 5.35 16.33
C GLU A 140 -17.66 4.62 16.91
N PHE A 141 -16.46 5.09 16.55
CA PHE A 141 -15.25 4.71 17.26
C PHE A 141 -15.31 5.24 18.70
N ILE A 142 -15.00 4.41 19.71
CA ILE A 142 -14.89 4.91 21.10
C ILE A 142 -13.84 6.01 21.12
N LYS A 143 -14.22 7.19 21.60
CA LYS A 143 -13.25 8.22 21.98
C LYS A 143 -12.81 8.00 23.43
N VAL A 144 -11.60 7.52 23.64
CA VAL A 144 -10.99 7.52 24.98
C VAL A 144 -10.19 8.81 25.11
N PHE A 145 -10.57 9.68 26.07
CA PHE A 145 -10.04 11.04 26.20
C PHE A 145 -10.18 11.89 24.91
N GLY A 146 -11.28 11.73 24.17
CA GLY A 146 -11.53 12.47 22.92
C GLY A 146 -10.84 11.88 21.68
N ILE A 147 -10.04 10.82 21.82
CA ILE A 147 -9.29 10.19 20.74
C ILE A 147 -9.98 8.89 20.30
N PRO A 148 -10.39 8.73 19.03
CA PRO A 148 -10.98 7.50 18.53
C PRO A 148 -10.00 6.32 18.67
N VAL A 149 -10.41 5.27 19.38
CA VAL A 149 -9.67 4.03 19.57
C VAL A 149 -10.06 3.08 18.43
N LYS A 150 -9.22 3.05 17.40
CA LYS A 150 -9.35 2.16 16.25
C LYS A 150 -9.14 0.71 16.68
N GLY A 151 -10.01 -0.19 16.19
CA GLY A 151 -9.86 -1.64 16.37
C GLY A 151 -10.76 -2.27 17.42
N ILE A 152 -11.60 -1.52 18.14
CA ILE A 152 -12.60 -2.12 19.03
C ILE A 152 -13.92 -2.27 18.27
N MET A 153 -14.35 -3.52 18.03
CA MET A 153 -15.61 -3.80 17.34
C MET A 153 -16.79 -3.82 18.31
N HIS A 154 -17.65 -2.80 18.23
CA HIS A 154 -18.78 -2.64 19.13
C HIS A 154 -19.93 -3.57 18.78
N GLY A 155 -20.46 -4.22 19.81
CA GLY A 155 -21.75 -4.87 19.82
C GLY A 155 -22.78 -4.08 20.63
N ARG A 156 -24.05 -4.50 20.61
CA ARG A 156 -25.14 -3.89 21.39
C ARG A 156 -24.99 -4.13 22.91
N ASN A 157 -24.09 -5.03 23.31
CA ASN A 157 -23.78 -5.34 24.70
C ASN A 157 -22.34 -5.89 24.83
N SER A 158 -21.84 -5.99 26.06
CA SER A 158 -20.46 -6.40 26.34
C SER A 158 -20.09 -7.79 25.80
N LEU A 159 -21.05 -8.72 25.75
CA LEU A 159 -20.83 -10.06 25.21
C LEU A 159 -20.65 -10.00 23.68
N GLU A 160 -21.50 -9.23 23.00
CA GLU A 160 -21.40 -9.01 21.56
C GLU A 160 -20.11 -8.25 21.20
N THR A 161 -19.71 -7.24 21.98
CA THR A 161 -18.42 -6.56 21.83
C THR A 161 -17.24 -7.52 21.97
N LEU A 162 -17.24 -8.40 22.97
CA LEU A 162 -16.18 -9.42 23.13
C LEU A 162 -16.11 -10.35 21.91
N ARG A 163 -17.27 -10.84 21.45
CA ARG A 163 -17.39 -11.69 20.26
C ARG A 163 -16.87 -10.97 19.01
N ASN A 164 -17.28 -9.72 18.78
CA ASN A 164 -16.89 -8.98 17.59
C ASN A 164 -15.39 -8.69 17.59
N ASN A 165 -14.81 -8.36 18.74
CA ASN A 165 -13.36 -8.22 18.88
C ASN A 165 -12.62 -9.54 18.66
N TRP A 166 -13.16 -10.68 19.11
CA TRP A 166 -12.58 -11.99 18.81
C TRP A 166 -12.66 -12.33 17.30
N LEU A 167 -13.76 -12.01 16.63
CA LEU A 167 -13.91 -12.20 15.18
C LEU A 167 -13.02 -11.26 14.36
N TYR A 168 -12.57 -10.14 14.93
CA TYR A 168 -11.70 -9.20 14.25
C TYR A 168 -10.21 -9.42 14.54
N TRP A 169 -9.83 -9.65 15.81
CA TRP A 169 -8.45 -9.78 16.28
C TRP A 169 -8.06 -11.18 16.80
N GLY A 170 -9.00 -12.11 16.94
CA GLY A 170 -8.70 -13.47 17.39
C GLY A 170 -7.80 -14.24 16.43
N VAL A 171 -7.49 -15.50 16.77
CA VAL A 171 -6.59 -16.37 15.99
C VAL A 171 -7.04 -16.54 14.53
N ASN A 172 -8.35 -16.50 14.27
CA ASN A 172 -8.94 -16.55 12.94
C ASN A 172 -9.60 -15.22 12.54
N GLY A 173 -9.26 -14.12 13.22
CA GLY A 173 -9.89 -12.83 13.00
C GLY A 173 -9.48 -12.19 11.68
N TYR A 174 -10.38 -11.38 11.11
CA TYR A 174 -10.16 -10.74 9.80
C TYR A 174 -8.91 -9.86 9.76
N MET A 175 -8.70 -9.01 10.77
CA MET A 175 -7.54 -8.11 10.82
C MET A 175 -6.26 -8.86 11.15
N SER A 176 -6.33 -9.87 12.01
CA SER A 176 -5.18 -10.75 12.31
C SER A 176 -4.65 -11.42 11.05
N LYS A 177 -5.55 -11.92 10.19
CA LYS A 177 -5.20 -12.51 8.88
C LYS A 177 -4.63 -11.49 7.91
N HIS A 178 -5.24 -10.30 7.81
CA HIS A 178 -4.74 -9.22 6.98
C HIS A 178 -3.30 -8.82 7.36
N VAL A 179 -3.07 -8.53 8.64
CA VAL A 179 -1.74 -8.16 9.17
C VAL A 179 -0.73 -9.30 8.97
N ALA A 180 -1.14 -10.55 9.20
CA ALA A 180 -0.26 -11.70 9.03
C ALA A 180 0.17 -11.89 7.55
N PHE A 181 -0.72 -11.63 6.60
CA PHE A 181 -0.37 -11.64 5.17
C PHE A 181 0.66 -10.55 4.85
N GLU A 182 0.39 -9.29 5.25
CA GLU A 182 1.31 -8.17 5.03
C GLU A 182 2.68 -8.42 5.68
N TYR A 183 2.69 -9.05 6.87
CA TYR A 183 3.92 -9.41 7.55
C TYR A 183 4.70 -10.50 6.82
N GLY A 184 4.01 -11.49 6.24
CA GLY A 184 4.62 -12.51 5.38
C GLY A 184 5.31 -11.89 4.16
N VAL A 185 4.65 -10.94 3.51
CA VAL A 185 5.23 -10.16 2.40
C VAL A 185 6.45 -9.37 2.87
N ALA A 186 6.35 -8.67 4.00
CA ALA A 186 7.43 -7.86 4.55
C ALA A 186 8.66 -8.68 4.95
N ILE A 187 8.48 -9.84 5.59
CA ILE A 187 9.58 -10.76 5.92
C ILE A 187 10.26 -11.25 4.64
N THR A 188 9.47 -11.67 3.65
CA THR A 188 9.98 -12.16 2.36
C THR A 188 10.81 -11.08 1.69
N MET A 189 10.29 -9.85 1.63
CA MET A 189 10.99 -8.71 1.06
C MET A 189 12.26 -8.35 1.83
N THR A 190 12.24 -8.39 3.16
CA THR A 190 13.41 -8.06 4.01
C THR A 190 14.57 -9.02 3.78
N ALA A 191 14.29 -10.31 3.55
CA ALA A 191 15.30 -11.34 3.31
C ALA A 191 15.98 -11.27 1.92
N LEU A 192 15.45 -10.48 0.98
CA LEU A 192 15.87 -10.49 -0.42
C LEU A 192 16.75 -9.28 -0.80
N PRO A 193 17.82 -9.45 -1.58
CA PRO A 193 18.49 -8.31 -2.22
C PRO A 193 17.59 -7.63 -3.26
N GLU A 194 17.62 -6.30 -3.36
CA GLU A 194 16.78 -5.53 -4.31
C GLU A 194 16.91 -6.01 -5.77
N ARG A 195 18.12 -6.42 -6.19
CA ARG A 195 18.37 -6.92 -7.54
C ARG A 195 17.54 -8.15 -7.91
N VAL A 196 17.11 -8.94 -6.92
CA VAL A 196 16.38 -10.19 -7.12
C VAL A 196 14.90 -9.92 -7.42
N VAL A 197 14.37 -8.83 -6.88
CA VAL A 197 12.97 -8.41 -7.03
C VAL A 197 12.81 -7.28 -8.06
N THR A 198 13.91 -6.82 -8.67
CA THR A 198 13.86 -5.80 -9.72
C THR A 198 13.36 -6.44 -11.02
N PRO A 199 12.19 -6.04 -11.57
CA PRO A 199 11.70 -6.55 -12.83
C PRO A 199 12.61 -6.18 -13.99
N LYS A 200 12.60 -7.02 -15.03
CA LYS A 200 13.13 -6.62 -16.34
C LYS A 200 12.07 -5.78 -17.04
N ILE A 201 12.45 -4.58 -17.45
CA ILE A 201 11.60 -3.65 -18.17
C ILE A 201 12.41 -3.00 -19.29
N ASP A 202 11.84 -2.95 -20.47
CA ASP A 202 12.41 -2.25 -21.61
C ASP A 202 12.14 -0.74 -21.46
N LYS A 203 13.10 0.10 -21.87
CA LYS A 203 12.94 1.57 -21.83
C LYS A 203 11.72 2.04 -22.63
N LYS A 204 11.33 1.30 -23.68
CA LYS A 204 10.12 1.61 -24.47
C LYS A 204 8.83 1.47 -23.67
N GLU A 205 8.79 0.56 -22.68
CA GLU A 205 7.61 0.37 -21.82
C GLU A 205 7.40 1.57 -20.89
N LEU A 206 8.41 2.40 -20.68
CA LEU A 206 8.32 3.62 -19.85
C LEU A 206 7.90 4.85 -20.65
N ARG A 207 7.59 4.72 -21.96
CA ARG A 207 7.17 5.84 -22.82
C ARG A 207 5.69 5.72 -23.15
N HIS A 208 5.00 6.87 -23.18
CA HIS A 208 3.57 6.99 -23.50
C HIS A 208 2.70 5.98 -22.72
N VAL A 209 2.98 5.83 -21.43
CA VAL A 209 2.30 4.88 -20.56
C VAL A 209 0.85 5.30 -20.37
N ASP A 210 -0.09 4.42 -20.74
CA ASP A 210 -1.47 4.50 -20.26
C ASP A 210 -1.53 3.91 -18.84
N ILE A 211 -1.62 4.78 -17.84
CA ILE A 211 -1.64 4.39 -16.42
C ILE A 211 -2.83 3.50 -16.10
N LYS A 212 -3.99 3.79 -16.70
CA LYS A 212 -5.21 3.05 -16.41
C LYS A 212 -5.07 1.63 -16.90
N GLU A 213 -4.65 1.46 -18.15
CA GLU A 213 -4.38 0.15 -18.72
C GLU A 213 -3.31 -0.61 -17.92
N ALA A 214 -2.17 0.02 -17.66
CA ALA A 214 -1.05 -0.60 -16.95
C ALA A 214 -1.41 -1.04 -15.51
N PHE A 215 -2.18 -0.21 -14.80
CA PHE A 215 -2.63 -0.51 -13.44
C PHE A 215 -3.59 -1.70 -13.43
N TYR A 216 -4.63 -1.69 -14.27
CA TYR A 216 -5.59 -2.79 -14.30
C TYR A 216 -4.99 -4.10 -14.81
N GLN A 217 -4.05 -4.06 -15.76
CA GLN A 217 -3.30 -5.27 -16.16
C GLN A 217 -2.51 -5.86 -14.98
N SER A 218 -1.88 -5.01 -14.16
CA SER A 218 -1.16 -5.45 -12.95
C SER A 218 -2.14 -6.00 -11.91
N LEU A 219 -3.29 -5.34 -11.72
CA LEU A 219 -4.33 -5.77 -10.80
C LEU A 219 -4.88 -7.15 -11.17
N ASP A 220 -5.27 -7.34 -12.43
CA ASP A 220 -5.82 -8.61 -12.93
C ASP A 220 -4.79 -9.74 -12.80
N ARG A 221 -3.53 -9.45 -13.13
CA ARG A 221 -2.44 -10.42 -12.99
C ARG A 221 -2.23 -10.85 -11.54
N ILE A 222 -2.27 -9.93 -10.59
CA ILE A 222 -2.11 -10.24 -9.17
C ILE A 222 -3.36 -10.95 -8.62
N ALA A 223 -4.56 -10.51 -9.00
CA ALA A 223 -5.81 -11.13 -8.61
C ALA A 223 -5.87 -12.61 -9.06
N ALA A 224 -5.38 -12.91 -10.27
CA ALA A 224 -5.31 -14.27 -10.81
C ALA A 224 -4.43 -15.23 -9.98
N LEU A 225 -3.48 -14.73 -9.18
CA LEU A 225 -2.67 -15.57 -8.29
C LEU A 225 -3.45 -16.11 -7.09
N ASN A 226 -4.59 -15.48 -6.78
CA ASN A 226 -5.47 -15.86 -5.67
C ASN A 226 -4.73 -15.99 -4.31
N MET A 227 -3.68 -15.16 -4.11
CA MET A 227 -2.73 -15.32 -3.01
C MET A 227 -3.39 -15.18 -1.63
N TYR A 228 -4.29 -14.21 -1.47
CA TYR A 228 -4.93 -13.95 -0.19
C TYR A 228 -5.88 -15.09 0.21
N ASN A 229 -6.70 -15.61 -0.71
CA ASN A 229 -7.58 -16.75 -0.41
C ASN A 229 -6.77 -18.01 -0.05
N ARG A 230 -5.70 -18.31 -0.80
CA ARG A 230 -4.79 -19.41 -0.46
C ARG A 230 -4.14 -19.23 0.92
N PHE A 231 -3.78 -17.99 1.26
CA PHE A 231 -3.30 -17.66 2.60
C PHE A 231 -4.37 -17.87 3.68
N LEU A 232 -5.63 -17.49 3.42
CA LEU A 232 -6.73 -17.68 4.37
C LEU A 232 -7.00 -19.17 4.65
N GLU A 233 -6.79 -20.03 3.66
CA GLU A 233 -6.97 -21.48 3.74
C GLU A 233 -5.79 -22.22 4.38
N GLN A 234 -4.56 -21.83 4.01
CA GLN A 234 -3.35 -22.63 4.27
C GLN A 234 -2.30 -21.90 5.14
N GLY A 235 -2.53 -20.63 5.47
CA GLY A 235 -1.53 -19.76 6.09
C GLY A 235 -0.41 -19.36 5.13
N TRP A 236 0.71 -18.88 5.67
CA TRP A 236 1.86 -18.45 4.89
C TRP A 236 2.70 -19.64 4.42
N THR A 237 2.59 -20.00 3.14
CA THR A 237 3.29 -21.16 2.55
C THR A 237 4.57 -20.76 1.82
N THR A 238 5.43 -21.74 1.53
CA THR A 238 6.62 -21.53 0.68
C THR A 238 6.25 -21.05 -0.73
N GLU A 239 5.12 -21.54 -1.26
CA GLU A 239 4.63 -21.13 -2.58
C GLU A 239 4.25 -19.65 -2.60
N LEU A 240 3.52 -19.17 -1.58
CA LEU A 240 3.20 -17.74 -1.42
C LEU A 240 4.46 -16.89 -1.30
N ALA A 241 5.49 -17.36 -0.58
CA ALA A 241 6.76 -16.65 -0.48
C ALA A 241 7.49 -16.57 -1.85
N LEU A 242 7.45 -17.64 -2.64
CA LEU A 242 8.04 -17.67 -3.98
C LEU A 242 7.28 -16.78 -4.97
N GLU A 243 5.96 -16.81 -4.97
CA GLU A 243 5.13 -15.91 -5.79
C GLU A 243 5.32 -14.45 -5.38
N THR A 244 5.39 -14.18 -4.07
CA THR A 244 5.67 -12.84 -3.53
C THR A 244 6.98 -12.30 -4.13
N LYS A 245 8.03 -13.12 -4.07
CA LYS A 245 9.36 -12.78 -4.57
C LYS A 245 9.40 -12.62 -6.10
N ASN A 246 8.83 -13.57 -6.83
CA ASN A 246 9.06 -13.72 -8.27
C ASN A 246 8.02 -12.98 -9.12
N ILE A 247 6.85 -12.65 -8.56
CA ILE A 247 5.73 -12.06 -9.29
C ILE A 247 5.25 -10.79 -8.58
N LEU A 248 4.77 -10.87 -7.35
CA LEU A 248 4.10 -9.74 -6.68
C LEU A 248 5.00 -8.51 -6.54
N LEU A 249 6.16 -8.65 -5.88
CA LEU A 249 7.06 -7.51 -5.64
C LEU A 249 7.63 -6.91 -6.95
N PRO A 250 8.06 -7.73 -7.95
CA PRO A 250 8.41 -7.20 -9.26
C PRO A 250 7.27 -6.46 -9.95
N GLU A 251 6.03 -6.97 -9.89
CA GLU A 251 4.88 -6.34 -10.55
C GLU A 251 4.52 -4.99 -9.93
N ILE A 252 4.49 -4.90 -8.59
CA ILE A 252 4.21 -3.65 -7.89
C ILE A 252 5.29 -2.61 -8.21
N SER A 253 6.57 -2.98 -8.12
CA SER A 253 7.66 -2.04 -8.44
C SER A 253 7.67 -1.60 -9.91
N LYS A 254 7.23 -2.47 -10.84
CA LYS A 254 7.00 -2.12 -12.24
C LYS A 254 5.87 -1.10 -12.36
N ALA A 255 4.73 -1.34 -11.73
CA ALA A 255 3.56 -0.45 -11.78
C ALA A 255 3.89 0.95 -11.24
N ILE A 256 4.62 1.05 -10.11
CA ILE A 256 5.09 2.33 -9.57
C ILE A 256 5.98 3.07 -10.59
N ALA A 257 6.94 2.36 -11.19
CA ALA A 257 7.85 2.95 -12.18
C ALA A 257 7.11 3.46 -13.42
N LEU A 258 6.10 2.72 -13.89
CA LEU A 258 5.24 3.11 -15.01
C LEU A 258 4.42 4.38 -14.68
N CYS A 259 3.82 4.45 -13.50
CA CYS A 259 3.06 5.63 -13.06
C CYS A 259 3.96 6.87 -12.94
N TRP A 260 5.15 6.73 -12.36
CA TRP A 260 6.14 7.82 -12.32
C TRP A 260 6.60 8.23 -13.72
N ALA A 261 6.86 7.28 -14.61
CA ALA A 261 7.27 7.57 -15.98
C ALA A 261 6.20 8.35 -16.74
N ALA A 262 4.93 7.97 -16.58
CA ALA A 262 3.78 8.69 -17.14
C ALA A 262 3.63 10.12 -16.61
N SER A 263 4.32 10.49 -15.54
CA SER A 263 4.29 11.84 -14.96
C SER A 263 5.39 12.75 -15.53
N ILE A 264 6.37 12.18 -16.23
CA ILE A 264 7.54 12.90 -16.74
C ILE A 264 7.27 13.39 -18.16
N PRO A 265 7.26 14.71 -18.43
CA PRO A 265 6.94 15.26 -19.74
C PRO A 265 7.75 14.66 -20.90
N GLU A 266 9.03 14.35 -20.70
CA GLU A 266 9.94 13.80 -21.71
C GLU A 266 9.68 12.33 -22.07
N LEU A 267 8.85 11.64 -21.28
CA LEU A 267 8.42 10.26 -21.50
C LEU A 267 6.94 10.16 -21.91
N CYS A 268 6.18 11.26 -21.84
CA CYS A 268 4.77 11.34 -22.21
C CYS A 268 4.54 11.47 -23.71
#